data_AF-A0AA50DZ58-F1
#
_entry.id   AF-A0AA50DZ58-F1
#
_cell.length_a   1.000
_cell.length_b   1.000
_cell.length_c   1.000
_cell.angle_alpha   90.00
_cell.angle_beta   90.00
_cell.angle_gamma   90.00
#
_symmetry.space_group_name_H-M   'P 1'
#
loop_
_entity.id
_entity.type
_entity.pdbx_description
1 polymer ?
#
loop_
_entity_poly.entity_id
_entity_poly.type
_entity_poly.pdbx_seq_one_letter_code
_entity_poly.pdbx_strand_id
1 'polypeptide(L)'
;MKGNRLRDTAMGQTTTPPPLTLEEFSCLPEGEVNYELQDGTAIAKMSPKRIHSSLQRTLLFLLSDWGNSQDCPLPGEAYPEWGICLQKDGQDWAPVPDVTYISDQKLASFPWKMIFAL
;
A
#
# COMPACT_ATOMS: atom_id res chain seq x y z
N MET A 1 -9.52 -27.01 50.04
CA MET A 1 -8.44 -27.71 49.31
C MET A 1 -8.02 -26.86 48.12
N LYS A 2 -6.72 -26.53 48.07
CA LYS A 2 -5.85 -26.11 46.95
C LYS A 2 -6.56 -25.60 45.68
N GLY A 3 -6.44 -24.35 45.24
CA GLY A 3 -5.21 -23.58 45.08
C GLY A 3 -4.55 -23.93 43.75
N ASN A 4 -4.70 -23.08 42.74
CA ASN A 4 -3.70 -22.93 41.68
C ASN A 4 -3.63 -21.46 41.25
N ARG A 5 -2.73 -20.76 41.94
CA ARG A 5 -2.13 -19.48 41.55
C ARG A 5 -0.93 -19.80 40.66
N LEU A 6 -0.93 -19.31 39.42
CA LEU A 6 0.26 -18.98 38.60
C LEU A 6 -0.28 -17.91 37.63
N ARG A 7 0.14 -16.64 37.60
CA ARG A 7 1.39 -16.01 38.05
C ARG A 7 1.10 -14.57 38.49
N ASP A 8 1.74 -14.19 39.60
CA ASP A 8 1.92 -12.80 40.02
C ASP A 8 2.97 -12.10 39.11
N THR A 9 2.72 -10.82 38.84
CA THR A 9 3.68 -9.72 38.66
C THR A 9 4.73 -9.77 37.54
N ALA A 10 4.52 -8.93 36.53
CA ALA A 10 5.48 -7.89 36.15
C ALA A 10 4.72 -6.74 35.49
N MET A 11 5.03 -5.49 35.86
CA MET A 11 4.68 -4.30 35.09
C MET A 11 5.24 -4.49 33.68
N GLY A 12 4.40 -4.96 32.76
CA GLY A 12 4.79 -5.21 31.39
C GLY A 12 5.17 -3.88 30.76
N GLN A 13 6.46 -3.68 30.53
CA GLN A 13 6.92 -2.75 29.52
C GLN A 13 6.15 -3.11 28.26
N THR A 14 5.25 -2.24 27.81
CA THR A 14 4.65 -2.34 26.49
C THR A 14 5.77 -2.05 25.50
N THR A 15 6.61 -3.04 25.22
CA THR A 15 7.57 -2.96 24.12
C THR A 15 6.73 -2.97 22.86
N THR A 16 6.52 -1.78 22.28
CA THR A 16 5.96 -1.68 20.93
C THR A 16 6.81 -2.56 20.02
N PRO A 17 6.21 -3.45 19.21
CA PRO A 17 6.97 -4.25 18.26
C PRO A 17 7.85 -3.34 17.39
N PRO A 18 9.02 -3.81 16.95
CA PRO A 18 9.90 -3.02 16.11
C PRO A 18 9.17 -2.59 14.81
N PRO A 19 9.51 -1.42 14.25
CA PRO A 19 9.02 -0.99 12.95
C PRO A 19 9.27 -2.05 11.87
N LEU A 20 8.24 -2.37 11.07
CA LEU A 20 8.35 -3.23 9.90
C LEU A 20 9.25 -2.58 8.84
N THR A 21 10.16 -3.39 8.30
CA THR A 21 10.88 -3.07 7.06
C THR A 21 10.01 -3.35 5.84
N LEU A 22 10.37 -2.79 4.67
CA LEU A 22 9.67 -3.09 3.42
C LEU A 22 9.72 -4.58 3.04
N GLU A 23 10.83 -5.26 3.34
CA GLU A 23 11.00 -6.70 3.07
C GLU A 23 10.03 -7.53 3.93
N GLU A 24 9.99 -7.27 5.24
CA GLU A 24 9.06 -7.95 6.15
C GLU A 24 7.60 -7.66 5.79
N PHE A 25 7.29 -6.41 5.42
CA PHE A 25 5.97 -6.02 4.93
C PHE A 25 5.56 -6.79 3.68
N SER A 26 6.48 -6.98 2.73
CA SER A 26 6.23 -7.73 1.48
C SER A 26 6.06 -9.24 1.70
N CYS A 27 6.46 -9.74 2.86
CA CYS A 27 6.25 -11.15 3.26
C CYS A 27 4.98 -11.37 4.09
N LEU A 28 4.19 -10.31 4.35
CA LEU A 28 2.89 -10.47 5.00
C LEU A 28 1.97 -11.33 4.12
N PRO A 29 1.10 -12.16 4.72
CA PRO A 29 0.19 -12.99 3.96
C PRO A 29 -0.79 -12.12 3.16
N GLU A 30 -0.95 -12.46 1.88
CA GLU A 30 -2.04 -11.93 1.06
C GLU A 30 -3.39 -12.24 1.70
N GLY A 31 -4.32 -11.30 1.63
CA GLY A 31 -5.64 -11.42 2.23
C GLY A 31 -6.68 -10.55 1.52
N GLU A 32 -7.90 -10.54 2.04
CA GLU A 32 -9.02 -9.77 1.44
C GLU A 32 -8.88 -8.24 1.59
N VAL A 33 -7.89 -7.78 2.36
CA VAL A 33 -7.68 -6.36 2.67
C VAL A 33 -6.26 -5.96 2.30
N ASN A 34 -6.13 -4.92 1.48
CA ASN A 34 -4.84 -4.31 1.18
C ASN A 34 -4.28 -3.62 2.43
N TYR A 35 -2.98 -3.73 2.66
CA TYR A 35 -2.28 -2.99 3.71
C TYR A 35 -1.39 -1.92 3.08
N GLU A 36 -1.18 -0.84 3.82
CA GLU A 36 -0.19 0.19 3.52
C GLU A 36 0.90 0.15 4.59
N LEU A 37 2.16 0.29 4.19
CA LEU A 37 3.26 0.48 5.14
C LEU A 37 3.39 1.97 5.44
N GLN A 38 3.07 2.36 6.67
CA GLN A 38 3.23 3.74 7.14
C GLN A 38 3.90 3.74 8.51
N ASP A 39 4.97 4.52 8.65
CA ASP A 39 5.72 4.70 9.89
C ASP A 39 6.15 3.35 10.53
N GLY A 40 6.49 2.37 9.69
CA GLY A 40 6.86 1.01 10.10
C GLY A 40 5.70 0.15 10.59
N THR A 41 4.46 0.50 10.28
CA THR A 41 3.27 -0.27 10.65
C THR A 41 2.47 -0.61 9.39
N ALA A 42 1.97 -1.85 9.32
CA ALA A 42 1.00 -2.25 8.30
C ALA A 42 -0.40 -1.77 8.70
N ILE A 43 -0.95 -0.82 7.94
CA ILE A 43 -2.27 -0.24 8.17
C ILE A 43 -3.23 -0.78 7.12
N ALA A 44 -4.29 -1.44 7.57
CA ALA A 44 -5.33 -1.94 6.66
C ALA A 44 -6.03 -0.78 5.95
N LYS A 45 -6.13 -0.85 4.62
CA LYS A 45 -6.91 0.09 3.83
C LYS A 45 -8.39 -0.07 4.16
N MET A 46 -9.08 1.04 4.32
CA MET A 46 -10.52 1.00 4.54
C MET A 46 -11.24 0.48 3.30
N SER A 47 -12.19 -0.44 3.49
CA SER A 47 -13.01 -0.93 2.39
C SER A 47 -13.79 0.21 1.75
N PRO A 48 -13.78 0.32 0.40
CA PRO A 48 -14.39 1.43 -0.29
C PRO A 48 -15.92 1.41 -0.14
N LYS A 49 -16.52 2.59 -0.01
CA LYS A 49 -17.98 2.78 -0.02
C LYS A 49 -18.46 3.09 -1.43
N ARG A 50 -19.75 2.88 -1.71
CA ARG A 50 -20.35 3.07 -3.05
C ARG A 50 -19.95 4.37 -3.77
N ILE A 51 -19.98 5.52 -3.08
CA ILE A 51 -19.60 6.81 -3.69
C ILE A 51 -18.11 6.84 -4.04
N HIS A 52 -17.27 6.36 -3.12
CA HIS A 52 -15.82 6.25 -3.31
C HIS A 52 -15.50 5.34 -4.49
N SER A 53 -16.07 4.14 -4.57
CA SER A 53 -15.88 3.23 -5.72
C SER A 53 -16.36 3.83 -7.04
N SER A 54 -17.47 4.58 -7.03
CA SER A 54 -17.96 5.24 -8.24
C SER A 54 -17.01 6.33 -8.72
N LEU A 55 -16.46 7.13 -7.80
CA LEU A 55 -15.53 8.20 -8.11
C LEU A 55 -14.19 7.63 -8.59
N GLN A 56 -13.64 6.64 -7.89
CA GLN A 56 -12.41 5.93 -8.25
C GLN A 56 -12.50 5.41 -9.69
N ARG A 57 -13.61 4.73 -10.04
CA ARG A 57 -13.83 4.22 -11.39
C ARG A 57 -13.87 5.33 -12.44
N THR A 58 -14.59 6.43 -12.17
CA THR A 58 -14.66 7.55 -13.10
C THR A 58 -13.28 8.18 -13.31
N LEU A 59 -12.51 8.38 -12.24
CA LEU A 59 -11.17 8.94 -12.33
C LEU A 59 -10.20 8.03 -13.08
N LEU A 60 -10.26 6.72 -12.80
CA LEU A 60 -9.49 5.71 -13.50
C LEU A 60 -9.68 5.83 -15.01
N PHE A 61 -10.94 5.77 -15.49
CA PHE A 61 -11.21 5.85 -16.93
C PHE A 61 -10.81 7.19 -17.54
N LEU A 62 -11.06 8.32 -16.86
CA LEU A 62 -10.66 9.63 -17.39
C LEU A 62 -9.15 9.75 -17.57
N LEU A 63 -8.36 9.23 -16.62
CA LEU A 63 -6.90 9.27 -16.70
C LEU A 63 -6.36 8.28 -17.73
N SER A 64 -6.93 7.08 -17.82
CA SER A 64 -6.61 6.10 -18.87
C SER A 64 -6.90 6.66 -20.26
N ASP A 65 -8.07 7.24 -20.48
CA ASP A 65 -8.46 7.82 -21.77
C ASP A 65 -7.56 9.00 -22.13
N TRP A 66 -7.23 9.86 -21.16
CA TRP A 66 -6.29 10.95 -21.38
C TRP A 66 -4.88 10.44 -21.71
N GLY A 67 -4.36 9.47 -20.96
CA GLY A 67 -3.04 8.89 -21.18
C GLY A 67 -2.86 8.20 -22.53
N ASN A 68 -3.94 7.58 -23.02
CA ASN A 68 -3.98 6.89 -24.32
C ASN A 68 -4.35 7.82 -25.50
N SER A 69 -4.65 9.10 -25.26
CA SER A 69 -5.00 10.06 -26.31
C SER A 69 -3.79 10.46 -27.15
N GLN A 70 -4.01 10.72 -28.45
CA GLN A 70 -2.93 11.06 -29.39
C GLN A 70 -2.24 12.40 -29.08
N ASP A 71 -2.96 13.31 -28.43
CA ASP A 71 -2.51 14.63 -28.04
C ASP A 71 -1.99 14.69 -26.59
N CYS A 72 -1.90 13.53 -25.91
CA CYS A 72 -1.35 13.48 -24.56
C CYS A 72 0.14 13.84 -24.56
N PRO A 73 0.56 14.88 -23.81
CA PRO A 73 1.97 15.25 -23.72
C PRO A 73 2.79 14.26 -22.89
N LEU A 74 2.14 13.35 -22.16
CA LEU A 74 2.77 12.38 -21.27
C LEU A 74 2.01 11.04 -21.28
N PRO A 75 2.14 10.23 -22.35
CA PRO A 75 1.44 8.96 -22.47
C PRO A 75 1.73 7.98 -21.33
N GLY A 76 0.73 7.17 -21.01
CA GLY A 76 0.77 6.27 -19.86
C GLY A 76 -0.60 5.69 -19.54
N GLU A 77 -0.68 5.02 -18.39
CA GLU A 77 -1.87 4.27 -17.97
C GLU A 77 -2.18 4.51 -16.49
N ALA A 78 -3.47 4.45 -16.15
CA ALA A 78 -3.95 4.52 -14.78
C ALA A 78 -4.31 3.12 -14.25
N TYR A 79 -3.94 2.86 -13.00
CA TYR A 79 -4.17 1.58 -12.33
C TYR A 79 -4.88 1.80 -10.99
N PRO A 80 -5.90 1.00 -10.66
CA PRO A 80 -6.53 1.04 -9.35
C PRO A 80 -5.72 0.26 -8.33
N GLU A 81 -5.70 0.72 -7.08
CA GLU A 81 -5.19 -0.06 -5.93
C GLU A 81 -3.75 -0.59 -6.10
N TRP A 82 -2.91 0.14 -6.85
CA TRP A 82 -1.54 -0.31 -7.10
C TRP A 82 -0.61 0.14 -5.99
N GLY A 83 -0.10 -0.82 -5.20
CA GLY A 83 0.91 -0.57 -4.17
C GLY A 83 2.21 -0.01 -4.75
N ILE A 84 2.76 1.02 -4.10
CA ILE A 84 3.99 1.69 -4.54
C ILE A 84 5.01 1.69 -3.41
N CYS A 85 6.20 1.14 -3.62
CA CYS A 85 7.29 1.21 -2.65
C CYS A 85 8.08 2.50 -2.81
N LEU A 86 8.13 3.32 -1.77
CA LEU A 86 8.78 4.63 -1.73
C LEU A 86 9.61 4.79 -0.45
N GLN A 87 10.42 5.86 -0.41
CA GLN A 87 10.99 6.38 0.83
C GLN A 87 10.48 7.79 1.06
N LYS A 88 9.99 8.04 2.27
CA LYS A 88 9.57 9.36 2.75
C LYS A 88 10.43 9.72 3.96
N ASP A 89 11.17 10.81 3.88
CA ASP A 89 12.07 11.28 4.94
C ASP A 89 13.09 10.22 5.43
N GLY A 90 13.55 9.36 4.52
CA GLY A 90 14.49 8.28 4.81
C GLY A 90 13.86 7.02 5.43
N GLN A 91 12.53 6.97 5.54
CA GLN A 91 11.77 5.83 6.03
C GLN A 91 11.01 5.13 4.91
N ASP A 92 10.97 3.79 4.94
CA ASP A 92 10.19 2.99 4.02
C ASP A 92 8.70 3.33 4.14
N TRP A 93 8.07 3.56 2.99
CA TRP A 93 6.66 3.92 2.88
C TRP A 93 6.06 3.20 1.66
N ALA A 94 5.01 2.42 1.88
CA ALA A 94 4.35 1.66 0.81
C ALA A 94 2.84 1.93 0.80
N PRO A 95 2.39 3.08 0.25
CA PRO A 95 0.96 3.37 0.11
C PRO A 95 0.30 2.52 -0.98
N VAL A 96 -1.03 2.42 -0.92
CA VAL A 96 -1.89 1.82 -1.95
C VAL A 96 -2.92 2.88 -2.39
N PRO A 97 -2.56 3.77 -3.32
CA PRO A 97 -3.47 4.81 -3.78
C PRO A 97 -4.73 4.22 -4.45
N ASP A 98 -5.85 4.93 -4.36
CA ASP A 98 -7.08 4.53 -5.05
C ASP A 98 -6.90 4.47 -6.58
N VAL A 99 -6.17 5.43 -7.14
CA VAL A 99 -5.81 5.47 -8.57
C VAL A 99 -4.38 6.00 -8.69
N THR A 100 -3.55 5.28 -9.44
CA THR A 100 -2.16 5.65 -9.77
C THR A 100 -2.02 5.79 -11.28
N TYR A 101 -1.65 6.96 -11.77
CA TYR A 101 -1.23 7.15 -13.15
C TYR A 101 0.30 7.02 -13.25
N ILE A 102 0.78 6.21 -14.20
CA ILE A 102 2.21 6.10 -14.50
C ILE A 102 2.43 6.33 -16.00
N SER A 103 3.34 7.25 -16.32
CA SER A 103 3.76 7.46 -17.71
C SER A 103 4.61 6.29 -18.19
N ASP A 104 4.51 5.93 -19.47
CA ASP A 104 5.33 4.85 -20.06
C ASP A 104 6.83 5.09 -19.90
N GLN A 105 7.26 6.35 -20.04
CA GLN A 105 8.65 6.75 -19.84
C GLN A 105 9.16 6.39 -18.43
N LYS A 106 8.33 6.64 -17.41
CA LYS A 106 8.65 6.32 -16.02
C LYS A 106 8.64 4.81 -15.80
N LEU A 107 7.65 4.11 -16.35
CA LEU A 107 7.56 2.65 -16.23
C LEU A 107 8.76 1.95 -16.85
N ALA A 108 9.17 2.37 -18.05
CA ALA A 108 10.34 1.83 -18.76
C ALA A 108 11.67 2.04 -18.01
N SER A 109 11.74 3.03 -17.12
CA SER A 109 12.93 3.29 -16.31
C SER A 109 13.12 2.29 -15.15
N PHE A 110 12.09 1.49 -14.84
CA PHE A 110 12.17 0.46 -13.81
C PHE A 110 12.53 -0.91 -14.41
N PRO A 111 13.45 -1.67 -13.78
CA PRO A 111 13.60 -3.08 -14.13
C PRO A 111 12.27 -3.80 -13.83
N TRP A 112 11.85 -4.69 -14.72
CA TRP A 112 10.57 -5.44 -14.63
C TRP A 112 10.38 -6.19 -13.29
N LYS A 113 11.45 -6.36 -12.52
CA LYS A 113 11.46 -6.92 -11.16
C LYS A 113 10.98 -5.95 -10.06
N MET A 114 10.73 -4.69 -10.35
CA MET A 114 10.26 -3.70 -9.37
C MET A 114 8.76 -3.43 -9.41
N ILE A 115 8.04 -4.04 -10.36
CA ILE A 115 6.58 -3.98 -10.42
C ILE A 115 6.06 -5.15 -9.57
N PHE A 116 6.10 -4.99 -8.25
CA PHE A 116 5.30 -5.82 -7.36
C PHE A 116 4.00 -5.06 -7.13
N ALA A 117 2.92 -5.56 -7.73
CA ALA A 117 1.61 -5.39 -7.11
C ALA A 117 1.62 -6.31 -5.88
N LEU A 118 1.46 -5.72 -4.70
CA LEU A 118 1.00 -6.46 -3.53
C LEU A 118 -0.46 -6.90 -3.77
#